data_AF-A0A8J8NCG4-F1
#
_entry.id   AF-A0A8J8NCG4-F1
#
_cell.length_a   1.000
_cell.length_b   1.000
_cell.length_c   1.000
_cell.angle_alpha   90.00
_cell.angle_beta   90.00
_cell.angle_gamma   90.00
#
_symmetry.space_group_name_H-M   'P 1'
#
loop_
_entity.id
_entity.type
_entity.pdbx_description
1 polymer ?
#
loop_
_entity_poly.entity_id
_entity_poly.type
_entity_poly.pdbx_seq_one_letter_code
_entity_poly.pdbx_strand_id
1 'polypeptide(L)'
;MQALTENLKTHYKIVTVNIYNISEENQKRFFAEFKAKKQEELKQILDSEPWTQAQVSGYFQAIVDRINNPEAFEQAFNNPSLAVKDADVVKDVITSGSGDYKVVISLMKFMSIVYESLRLIRSFPQCSMDGTLKMIELIKIFNSISCNLILGGGAYIQKRLDSITSKHLNLVSNCISFLLDEVPYIQTQAELKMSELQRKQTSLEFQKIIQELQLHKDGIAEKFKELKK
;
A
#
# COMPACT_ATOMS: atom_id res chain seq x y z
N MET A 1 9.04 -2.93 -19.44
CA MET A 1 8.79 -1.57 -19.97
C MET A 1 7.65 -1.60 -20.97
N GLN A 2 7.68 -2.47 -21.99
CA GLN A 2 6.60 -2.64 -22.97
C GLN A 2 5.19 -2.82 -22.38
N ALA A 3 4.99 -3.61 -21.32
CA ALA A 3 3.66 -3.78 -20.71
C ALA A 3 3.12 -2.52 -19.99
N LEU A 4 4.01 -1.70 -19.43
CA LEU A 4 3.66 -0.41 -18.84
C LEU A 4 3.36 0.61 -19.95
N THR A 5 4.16 0.59 -21.03
CA THR A 5 3.96 1.41 -22.22
C THR A 5 2.67 1.05 -22.97
N GLU A 6 2.33 -0.24 -23.05
CA GLU A 6 1.05 -0.75 -23.56
C GLU A 6 -0.10 -0.26 -22.68
N ASN A 7 -0.05 -0.46 -21.36
CA ASN A 7 -1.09 0.05 -20.46
C ASN A 7 -1.29 1.58 -20.56
N LEU A 8 -0.21 2.34 -20.72
CA LEU A 8 -0.24 3.79 -20.92
C LEU A 8 -0.86 4.18 -22.27
N LYS A 9 -0.61 3.41 -23.34
CA LYS A 9 -1.19 3.63 -24.67
C LYS A 9 -2.68 3.30 -24.72
N THR A 10 -3.08 2.16 -24.16
CA THR A 10 -4.45 1.63 -24.29
C THR A 10 -5.45 2.42 -23.44
N HIS A 11 -5.04 2.97 -22.29
CA HIS A 11 -5.95 3.70 -21.40
C HIS A 11 -6.02 5.22 -21.62
N TYR A 12 -5.01 5.85 -22.24
CA TYR A 12 -4.92 7.32 -22.23
C TYR A 12 -4.92 8.01 -23.60
N LYS A 13 -4.95 7.29 -24.75
CA LYS A 13 -4.78 7.90 -26.10
C LYS A 13 -3.59 8.86 -26.20
N ILE A 14 -2.54 8.65 -25.40
CA ILE A 14 -1.34 9.48 -25.45
C ILE A 14 -0.39 8.81 -26.46
N VAL A 15 -0.22 9.48 -27.60
CA VAL A 15 0.85 9.19 -28.57
C VAL A 15 2.15 9.08 -27.81
N THR A 16 2.95 8.06 -28.11
CA THR A 16 4.27 7.78 -27.53
C THR A 16 5.19 9.01 -27.63
N VAL A 17 5.07 9.96 -26.71
CA VAL A 17 6.03 11.03 -26.54
C VAL A 17 7.07 10.48 -25.58
N ASN A 18 8.31 10.50 -26.08
CA ASN A 18 9.54 10.27 -25.36
C ASN A 18 9.41 10.82 -23.92
N ILE A 19 9.36 9.93 -22.92
CA ILE A 19 8.99 10.27 -21.52
C ILE A 19 9.98 11.29 -20.91
N TYR A 20 11.15 11.44 -21.54
CA TYR A 20 12.19 12.42 -21.23
C TYR A 20 11.88 13.85 -21.70
N ASN A 21 10.87 14.07 -22.54
CA ASN A 21 10.47 15.39 -23.06
C ASN A 21 9.07 15.83 -22.59
N ILE A 22 8.53 15.22 -21.54
CA ILE A 22 7.29 15.68 -20.93
C ILE A 22 7.63 16.90 -20.06
N SER A 23 6.99 18.05 -20.31
CA SER A 23 7.18 19.23 -19.47
C SER A 23 6.91 18.90 -17.99
N GLU A 24 7.62 19.56 -17.08
CA GLU A 24 7.45 19.37 -15.64
C GLU A 24 5.99 19.54 -15.20
N GLU A 25 5.27 20.46 -15.83
CA GLU A 25 3.82 20.67 -15.62
C GLU A 25 2.99 19.42 -15.96
N ASN A 26 3.25 18.78 -17.10
CA ASN A 26 2.53 17.57 -17.49
C ASN A 26 2.88 16.37 -16.59
N GLN A 27 4.12 16.28 -16.10
CA GLN A 27 4.51 15.27 -15.11
C GLN A 27 3.78 15.48 -13.79
N LYS A 28 3.72 16.73 -13.30
CA LYS A 28 2.95 17.10 -12.09
C LYS A 28 1.46 16.81 -12.24
N ARG A 29 0.86 17.15 -13.39
CA ARG A 29 -0.56 16.86 -13.69
C ARG A 29 -0.83 15.36 -13.71
N PHE A 30 -0.03 14.59 -14.45
CA PHE A 30 -0.15 13.13 -14.48
C PHE A 30 -0.05 12.54 -13.07
N PHE A 31 0.91 13.02 -12.28
CA PHE A 31 1.09 12.57 -10.92
C PHE A 31 -0.14 12.87 -10.07
N ALA A 32 -0.71 14.08 -10.14
CA ALA A 32 -1.95 14.44 -9.43
C ALA A 32 -3.14 13.56 -9.84
N GLU A 33 -3.33 13.28 -11.13
CA GLU A 33 -4.39 12.39 -11.63
C GLU A 33 -4.21 10.95 -11.15
N PHE A 34 -2.98 10.43 -11.23
CA PHE A 34 -2.65 9.10 -10.70
C PHE A 34 -2.98 9.01 -9.21
N LYS A 35 -2.58 10.02 -8.42
CA LYS A 35 -2.87 10.08 -6.99
C LYS A 35 -4.37 10.02 -6.70
N ALA A 36 -5.17 10.85 -7.38
CA ALA A 36 -6.62 10.91 -7.18
C ALA A 36 -7.27 9.56 -7.51
N LYS A 37 -6.87 8.95 -8.63
CA LYS A 37 -7.35 7.63 -9.05
C LYS A 37 -7.01 6.54 -8.02
N LYS A 38 -5.78 6.50 -7.51
CA LYS A 38 -5.35 5.48 -6.53
C LYS A 38 -6.04 5.62 -5.17
N GLN A 39 -6.31 6.85 -4.76
CA GLN A 39 -7.10 7.09 -3.55
C GLN A 39 -8.53 6.56 -3.71
N GLU A 40 -9.18 6.83 -4.83
CA GLU A 40 -10.54 6.35 -5.09
C GLU A 40 -10.58 4.83 -5.22
N GLU A 41 -9.63 4.24 -5.94
CA GLU A 41 -9.45 2.78 -6.06
C GLU A 41 -9.31 2.12 -4.68
N LEU A 42 -8.48 2.67 -3.80
CA LEU A 42 -8.29 2.15 -2.44
C LEU A 42 -9.58 2.20 -1.62
N LYS A 43 -10.31 3.31 -1.67
CA LYS A 43 -11.59 3.47 -0.96
C LYS A 43 -12.60 2.43 -1.42
N GLN A 44 -12.76 2.25 -2.73
CA GLN A 44 -13.69 1.26 -3.31
C GLN A 44 -13.32 -0.18 -2.91
N ILE A 45 -12.03 -0.50 -2.89
CA ILE A 45 -11.54 -1.82 -2.46
C ILE A 45 -11.86 -2.06 -0.98
N LEU A 46 -11.64 -1.08 -0.11
CA LEU A 46 -11.95 -1.19 1.32
C LEU A 46 -13.47 -1.21 1.57
N ASP A 47 -14.24 -0.51 0.74
CA ASP A 47 -15.68 -0.49 0.85
C ASP A 47 -16.34 -1.82 0.51
N SER A 48 -15.70 -2.60 -0.35
CA SER A 48 -16.16 -3.93 -0.76
C SER A 48 -15.43 -5.07 -0.05
N GLU A 49 -14.64 -4.78 0.99
CA GLU A 49 -13.86 -5.79 1.70
C GLU A 49 -14.76 -6.76 2.50
N PRO A 50 -14.66 -8.08 2.25
CA PRO A 50 -15.42 -9.09 3.01
C PRO A 50 -14.88 -9.34 4.43
N TRP A 51 -13.68 -8.87 4.76
CA TRP A 51 -13.01 -9.07 6.05
C TRP A 51 -12.75 -10.55 6.38
N THR A 52 -12.46 -11.33 5.34
CA THR A 52 -12.08 -12.74 5.42
C THR A 52 -10.61 -12.92 5.09
N GLN A 53 -10.00 -13.98 5.62
CA GLN A 53 -8.61 -14.32 5.31
C GLN A 53 -8.47 -14.54 3.79
N ALA A 54 -7.51 -13.84 3.19
CA ALA A 54 -7.19 -13.97 1.77
C ALA A 54 -6.10 -15.02 1.53
N GLN A 55 -6.11 -15.54 0.32
CA GLN A 55 -5.07 -16.42 -0.21
C GLN A 55 -4.01 -15.58 -0.92
N VAL A 56 -2.75 -15.72 -0.51
CA VAL A 56 -1.62 -14.92 -0.96
C VAL A 56 -0.92 -15.64 -2.09
N SER A 57 -1.03 -15.11 -3.31
CA SER A 57 -0.26 -15.60 -4.45
C SER A 57 1.20 -15.14 -4.38
N GLY A 58 2.10 -15.87 -5.02
CA GLY A 58 3.52 -15.50 -5.12
C GLY A 58 3.73 -14.10 -5.70
N TYR A 59 2.80 -13.60 -6.52
CA TYR A 59 2.81 -12.22 -7.01
C TYR A 59 2.81 -11.17 -5.88
N PHE A 60 1.93 -11.32 -4.89
CA PHE A 60 1.85 -10.37 -3.77
C PHE A 60 3.04 -10.51 -2.82
N GLN A 61 3.53 -11.73 -2.60
CA GLN A 61 4.75 -11.93 -1.83
C GLN A 61 5.95 -11.25 -2.51
N ALA A 62 6.10 -11.40 -3.83
CA ALA A 62 7.18 -10.76 -4.57
C ALA A 62 7.10 -9.23 -4.56
N ILE A 63 5.91 -8.64 -4.45
CA ILE A 63 5.77 -7.19 -4.25
C ILE A 63 6.43 -6.78 -2.93
N VAL A 64 6.09 -7.46 -1.83
CA VAL A 64 6.63 -7.19 -0.49
C VAL A 64 8.14 -7.42 -0.47
N ASP A 65 8.61 -8.54 -1.01
CA ASP A 65 10.04 -8.87 -1.07
C ASP A 65 10.83 -7.79 -1.83
N ARG A 66 10.27 -7.25 -2.92
CA ARG A 66 10.89 -6.17 -3.69
C ARG A 66 10.89 -4.85 -2.91
N ILE A 67 9.83 -4.51 -2.19
CA ILE A 67 9.81 -3.30 -1.36
C ILE A 67 10.89 -3.40 -0.27
N ASN A 68 11.05 -4.58 0.32
CA ASN A 68 11.94 -4.82 1.45
C ASN A 68 13.42 -4.93 1.05
N ASN A 69 13.71 -5.10 -0.25
CA ASN A 69 15.07 -5.20 -0.78
C ASN A 69 15.33 -4.16 -1.89
N PRO A 70 16.14 -3.10 -1.63
CA PRO A 70 16.50 -2.07 -2.62
C PRO A 70 17.09 -2.59 -3.93
N GLU A 71 17.91 -3.64 -3.88
CA GLU A 71 18.51 -4.23 -5.08
C GLU A 71 17.45 -4.96 -5.91
N ALA A 72 16.60 -5.76 -5.26
CA ALA A 72 15.51 -6.46 -5.92
C ALA A 72 14.49 -5.47 -6.53
N PHE A 73 14.20 -4.37 -5.83
CA PHE A 73 13.38 -3.27 -6.35
C PHE A 73 13.97 -2.70 -7.64
N GLU A 74 15.26 -2.35 -7.61
CA GLU A 74 15.96 -1.72 -8.74
C GLU A 74 16.06 -2.68 -9.95
N GLN A 75 16.32 -3.96 -9.70
CA GLN A 75 16.32 -4.98 -10.75
C GLN A 75 14.94 -5.11 -11.41
N ALA A 76 13.87 -5.23 -10.61
CA ALA A 76 12.50 -5.30 -11.12
C ALA A 76 12.05 -4.01 -11.82
N PHE A 77 12.56 -2.86 -11.37
CA PHE A 77 12.32 -1.57 -12.00
C PHE A 77 12.92 -1.51 -13.41
N ASN A 78 14.19 -1.90 -13.55
CA ASN A 78 14.91 -1.88 -14.84
C ASN A 78 14.50 -3.02 -15.79
N ASN A 79 14.12 -4.18 -15.25
CA ASN A 79 13.62 -5.30 -16.02
C ASN A 79 12.24 -5.76 -15.53
N PRO A 80 11.15 -5.10 -15.99
CA PRO A 80 9.79 -5.47 -15.61
C PRO A 80 9.33 -6.86 -16.09
N SER A 81 10.10 -7.50 -16.97
CA SER A 81 9.86 -8.87 -17.43
C SER A 81 10.45 -9.93 -16.51
N LEU A 82 11.11 -9.51 -15.41
CA LEU A 82 11.53 -10.43 -14.35
C LEU A 82 10.28 -11.11 -13.78
N ALA A 83 10.08 -12.36 -14.23
CA ALA A 83 9.01 -13.20 -13.78
C ALA A 83 9.08 -13.35 -12.26
N VAL A 84 7.92 -13.29 -11.62
CA VAL A 84 7.79 -13.70 -10.23
C VAL A 84 8.01 -15.21 -10.22
N LYS A 85 9.13 -15.65 -9.62
CA LYS A 85 9.32 -17.07 -9.28
C LYS A 85 8.14 -17.46 -8.39
N ASP A 86 7.49 -18.58 -8.68
CA ASP A 86 6.37 -19.11 -7.90
C ASP A 86 5.08 -18.28 -7.96
N ALA A 87 4.80 -17.56 -9.06
CA ALA A 87 3.56 -16.78 -9.22
C ALA A 87 2.27 -17.59 -8.96
N ASP A 88 2.28 -18.89 -9.31
CA ASP A 88 1.16 -19.81 -9.14
C ASP A 88 1.09 -20.42 -7.73
N VAL A 89 2.12 -20.24 -6.89
CA VAL A 89 2.09 -20.73 -5.51
C VAL A 89 1.20 -19.83 -4.68
N VAL A 90 0.28 -20.46 -3.96
CA VAL A 90 -0.68 -19.80 -3.08
C VAL A 90 -0.43 -20.24 -1.63
N LYS A 91 -0.37 -19.27 -0.72
CA LYS A 91 -0.16 -19.47 0.72
C LYS A 91 -1.28 -18.79 1.51
N ASP A 92 -1.46 -19.24 2.76
CA ASP A 92 -2.40 -18.64 3.70
C ASP A 92 -1.90 -17.34 4.34
N VAL A 93 -0.61 -17.04 4.21
CA VAL A 93 0.09 -15.95 4.89
C VAL A 93 0.97 -15.19 3.92
N ILE A 94 1.15 -13.90 4.21
CA ILE A 94 2.16 -13.04 3.61
C ILE A 94 3.29 -12.87 4.62
N THR A 95 4.54 -12.98 4.18
CA THR A 95 5.72 -12.84 5.02
C THR A 95 6.31 -11.45 4.83
N SER A 96 6.60 -10.76 5.93
CA SER A 96 7.30 -9.47 5.92
C SER A 96 8.18 -9.38 7.17
N GLY A 97 9.38 -8.81 7.03
CA GLY A 97 10.26 -8.45 8.15
C GLY A 97 10.36 -9.54 9.22
N SER A 98 9.56 -9.38 10.28
CA SER A 98 9.61 -10.18 11.51
C SER A 98 8.66 -11.38 11.58
N GLY A 99 7.75 -11.60 10.62
CA GLY A 99 6.82 -12.73 10.72
C GLY A 99 5.89 -13.00 9.53
N ASP A 100 4.97 -13.93 9.78
CA ASP A 100 3.93 -14.38 8.86
C ASP A 100 2.57 -13.80 9.28
N TYR A 101 1.87 -13.19 8.34
CA TYR A 101 0.63 -12.48 8.59
C TYR A 101 -0.52 -13.07 7.78
N LYS A 102 -1.63 -13.36 8.47
CA LYS A 102 -2.92 -13.65 7.83
C LYS A 102 -3.60 -12.32 7.52
N VAL A 103 -3.80 -12.04 6.24
CA VAL A 103 -4.24 -10.73 5.77
C VAL A 103 -5.51 -10.82 4.92
N VAL A 104 -6.11 -9.67 4.63
CA VAL A 104 -7.29 -9.53 3.76
C VAL A 104 -6.91 -9.10 2.34
N ILE A 105 -7.82 -9.25 1.39
CA ILE A 105 -7.55 -8.98 -0.03
C ILE A 105 -7.29 -7.50 -0.30
N SER A 106 -7.98 -6.60 0.40
CA SER A 106 -7.77 -5.16 0.30
C SER A 106 -6.37 -4.74 0.69
N LEU A 107 -5.75 -5.38 1.69
CA LEU A 107 -4.36 -5.11 2.07
C LEU A 107 -3.40 -5.52 0.95
N MET A 108 -3.59 -6.68 0.32
CA MET A 108 -2.74 -7.12 -0.79
C MET A 108 -2.85 -6.19 -2.00
N LYS A 109 -4.06 -5.77 -2.35
CA LYS A 109 -4.27 -4.77 -3.40
C LYS A 109 -3.68 -3.42 -3.02
N PHE A 110 -3.80 -3.01 -1.76
CA PHE A 110 -3.17 -1.80 -1.24
C PHE A 110 -1.65 -1.85 -1.39
N MET A 111 -1.00 -2.96 -1.08
CA MET A 111 0.45 -3.12 -1.30
C MET A 111 0.84 -3.04 -2.77
N SER A 112 -0.03 -3.45 -3.70
CA SER A 112 0.19 -3.22 -5.13
C SER A 112 0.15 -1.73 -5.49
N ILE A 113 -0.78 -0.96 -4.90
CA ILE A 113 -0.85 0.50 -5.04
C ILE A 113 0.41 1.17 -4.46
N VAL A 114 0.88 0.73 -3.30
CA VAL A 114 2.13 1.21 -2.69
C VAL A 114 3.31 0.95 -3.62
N TYR A 115 3.44 -0.27 -4.15
CA TYR A 115 4.51 -0.64 -5.07
C TYR A 115 4.51 0.21 -6.34
N GLU A 116 3.35 0.40 -6.97
CA GLU A 116 3.20 1.28 -8.13
C GLU A 116 3.59 2.73 -7.80
N SER A 117 3.20 3.22 -6.63
CA SER A 117 3.55 4.58 -6.15
C SER A 117 5.05 4.74 -5.97
N LEU A 118 5.73 3.76 -5.37
CA LEU A 118 7.20 3.76 -5.22
C LEU A 118 7.91 3.76 -6.59
N ARG A 119 7.40 2.99 -7.56
CA ARG A 119 7.95 2.97 -8.92
C ARG A 119 7.78 4.32 -9.62
N LEU A 120 6.66 5.00 -9.42
CA LEU A 120 6.47 6.35 -9.95
C LEU A 120 7.38 7.38 -9.28
N ILE A 121 7.54 7.33 -7.95
CA ILE A 121 8.49 8.17 -7.21
C ILE A 121 9.91 7.99 -7.79
N ARG A 122 10.32 6.73 -8.03
CA ARG A 122 11.61 6.42 -8.65
C ARG A 122 11.75 6.97 -10.07
N SER A 123 10.65 6.99 -10.83
CA SER A 123 10.61 7.45 -12.23
C SER A 123 10.64 8.98 -12.35
N PHE A 124 10.13 9.69 -11.34
CA PHE A 124 10.03 11.16 -11.31
C PHE A 124 10.62 11.73 -10.00
N PRO A 125 11.96 11.73 -9.84
CA PRO A 125 12.61 12.16 -8.60
C PRO A 125 12.20 13.57 -8.11
N GLN A 126 11.92 14.49 -9.03
CA GLN A 126 11.42 15.84 -8.76
C GLN A 126 10.07 15.86 -8.03
N CYS A 127 9.27 14.80 -8.16
CA CYS A 127 7.99 14.64 -7.47
C CYS A 127 8.10 13.72 -6.24
N SER A 128 9.30 13.31 -5.84
CA SER A 128 9.48 12.32 -4.76
C SER A 128 8.80 12.75 -3.46
N MET A 129 8.99 14.00 -3.05
CA MET A 129 8.42 14.49 -1.78
C MET A 129 6.89 14.42 -1.80
N ASP A 130 6.28 15.02 -2.82
CA ASP A 130 4.82 15.00 -2.99
C ASP A 130 4.27 13.58 -3.15
N GLY A 131 5.08 12.67 -3.72
CA GLY A 131 4.74 11.28 -3.89
C GLY A 131 4.73 10.51 -2.59
N THR A 132 5.79 10.67 -1.81
CA THR A 132 5.93 10.07 -0.49
C THR A 132 4.83 10.55 0.45
N LEU A 133 4.56 11.86 0.49
CA LEU A 133 3.47 12.39 1.31
C LEU A 133 2.11 11.82 0.90
N LYS A 134 1.87 11.60 -0.40
CA LYS A 134 0.64 10.95 -0.84
C LYS A 134 0.57 9.48 -0.47
N MET A 135 1.68 8.75 -0.60
CA MET A 135 1.74 7.37 -0.18
C MET A 135 1.44 7.22 1.32
N ILE A 136 1.96 8.13 2.16
CA ILE A 136 1.59 8.23 3.58
C ILE A 136 0.09 8.49 3.74
N GLU A 137 -0.50 9.37 2.94
CA GLU A 137 -1.95 9.62 2.94
C GLU A 137 -2.76 8.36 2.58
N LEU A 138 -2.29 7.54 1.63
CA LEU A 138 -2.95 6.27 1.31
C LEU A 138 -2.90 5.29 2.49
N ILE A 139 -1.80 5.23 3.24
CA ILE A 139 -1.70 4.45 4.48
C ILE A 139 -2.69 5.01 5.53
N LYS A 140 -2.78 6.33 5.68
CA LYS A 140 -3.76 7.00 6.56
C LYS A 140 -5.20 6.66 6.20
N ILE A 141 -5.52 6.62 4.91
CA ILE A 141 -6.85 6.23 4.40
C ILE A 141 -7.16 4.78 4.75
N PHE A 142 -6.23 3.86 4.51
CA PHE A 142 -6.39 2.46 4.90
C PHE A 142 -6.65 2.34 6.40
N ASN A 143 -5.81 3.00 7.23
CA ASN A 143 -5.93 2.98 8.68
C ASN A 143 -7.29 3.52 9.16
N SER A 144 -7.70 4.68 8.65
CA SER A 144 -8.92 5.35 9.07
C SER A 144 -10.19 4.56 8.68
N ILE A 145 -10.25 4.04 7.46
CA ILE A 145 -11.39 3.27 6.98
C ILE A 145 -11.49 1.94 7.72
N SER A 146 -10.38 1.20 7.86
CA SER A 146 -10.38 -0.07 8.60
C SER A 146 -10.74 0.13 10.08
N CYS A 147 -10.20 1.17 10.72
CA CYS A 147 -10.57 1.55 12.09
C CYS A 147 -12.06 1.87 12.22
N ASN A 148 -12.62 2.69 11.32
CA ASN A 148 -14.04 3.03 11.34
C ASN A 148 -14.95 1.81 11.11
N LEU A 149 -14.62 0.97 10.11
CA LEU A 149 -15.43 -0.20 9.76
C LEU A 149 -15.43 -1.24 10.88
N ILE A 150 -14.32 -1.40 11.59
CA ILE A 150 -14.11 -2.47 12.55
C ILE A 150 -14.32 -1.99 13.99
N LEU A 151 -13.56 -1.00 14.46
CA LEU A 151 -13.71 -0.46 15.82
C LEU A 151 -14.93 0.46 15.94
N GLY A 152 -15.18 1.29 14.93
CA GLY A 152 -16.34 2.17 14.88
C GLY A 152 -17.66 1.44 14.56
N GLY A 153 -17.61 0.14 14.28
CA GLY A 153 -18.79 -0.65 13.91
C GLY A 153 -19.37 -0.29 12.53
N GLY A 154 -18.64 0.46 11.70
CA GLY A 154 -19.11 0.92 10.39
C GLY A 154 -19.52 -0.23 9.46
N ALA A 155 -18.81 -1.36 9.48
CA ALA A 155 -19.16 -2.51 8.66
C ALA A 155 -20.48 -3.17 9.10
N TYR A 156 -20.80 -3.13 10.41
CA TYR A 156 -22.08 -3.58 10.93
C TYR A 156 -23.22 -2.60 10.57
N ILE A 157 -23.00 -1.29 10.81
CA ILE A 157 -23.99 -0.24 10.52
C ILE A 157 -24.35 -0.22 9.04
N GLN A 158 -23.37 -0.42 8.16
CA GLN A 158 -23.55 -0.47 6.70
C GLN A 158 -24.07 -1.84 6.21
N LYS A 159 -24.41 -2.77 7.12
CA LYS A 159 -24.89 -4.12 6.81
C LYS A 159 -23.96 -4.94 5.91
N ARG A 160 -22.66 -4.70 6.01
CA ARG A 160 -21.63 -5.50 5.32
C ARG A 160 -21.27 -6.75 6.13
N LEU A 161 -21.43 -6.69 7.45
CA LEU A 161 -21.24 -7.79 8.37
C LEU A 161 -22.41 -7.85 9.36
N ASP A 162 -22.92 -9.04 9.66
CA ASP A 162 -23.98 -9.21 10.66
C ASP A 162 -23.50 -8.92 12.09
N SER A 163 -22.19 -9.07 12.34
CA SER A 163 -21.55 -8.68 13.59
C SER A 163 -20.04 -8.51 13.41
N ILE A 164 -19.41 -7.71 14.28
CA ILE A 164 -17.95 -7.66 14.39
C ILE A 164 -17.49 -8.74 15.37
N THR A 165 -16.80 -9.77 14.87
CA THR A 165 -16.37 -10.92 15.65
C THR A 165 -14.89 -10.83 16.02
N SER A 166 -14.46 -11.66 16.98
CA SER A 166 -13.05 -11.87 17.32
C SER A 166 -12.19 -12.27 16.11
N LYS A 167 -12.78 -12.94 15.10
CA LYS A 167 -12.06 -13.28 13.86
C LYS A 167 -11.76 -12.03 13.02
N HIS A 168 -12.73 -11.12 12.88
CA HIS A 168 -12.52 -9.86 12.16
C HIS A 168 -11.46 -8.99 12.86
N LEU A 169 -11.55 -8.86 14.18
CA LEU A 169 -10.56 -8.14 14.97
C LEU A 169 -9.15 -8.72 14.80
N ASN A 170 -9.02 -10.05 14.78
CA ASN A 170 -7.72 -10.71 14.62
C ASN A 170 -7.11 -10.42 13.24
N LEU A 171 -7.91 -10.55 12.18
CA LEU A 171 -7.46 -10.29 10.82
C LEU A 171 -7.01 -8.83 10.66
N VAL A 172 -7.77 -7.88 11.19
CA VAL A 172 -7.43 -6.46 11.10
C VAL A 172 -6.18 -6.17 11.93
N SER A 173 -6.04 -6.74 13.14
CA SER A 173 -4.84 -6.62 13.96
C SER A 173 -3.58 -7.13 13.23
N ASN A 174 -3.70 -8.25 12.50
CA ASN A 174 -2.62 -8.77 11.66
C ASN A 174 -2.30 -7.83 10.49
N CYS A 175 -3.31 -7.26 9.82
CA CYS A 175 -3.09 -6.29 8.73
C CYS A 175 -2.38 -5.02 9.23
N ILE A 176 -2.78 -4.49 10.38
CA ILE A 176 -2.13 -3.32 10.98
C ILE A 176 -0.72 -3.65 11.45
N SER A 177 -0.49 -4.84 12.01
CA SER A 177 0.85 -5.30 12.40
C SER A 177 1.76 -5.46 11.19
N PHE A 178 1.26 -6.03 10.09
CA PHE A 178 1.99 -6.08 8.83
C PHE A 178 2.35 -4.68 8.31
N LEU A 179 1.42 -3.71 8.35
CA LEU A 179 1.71 -2.34 7.93
C LEU A 179 2.77 -1.67 8.82
N LEU A 180 2.73 -1.88 10.14
CA LEU A 180 3.75 -1.38 11.05
C LEU A 180 5.15 -1.90 10.69
N ASP A 181 5.26 -3.17 10.29
CA ASP A 181 6.51 -3.79 9.84
C ASP A 181 6.94 -3.29 8.44
N GLU A 182 6.00 -3.02 7.55
CA GLU A 182 6.28 -2.59 6.17
C GLU A 182 6.65 -1.10 6.04
N VAL A 183 6.09 -0.23 6.89
CA VAL A 183 6.30 1.23 6.79
C VAL A 183 7.78 1.64 6.75
N PRO A 184 8.69 1.08 7.57
CA PRO A 184 10.12 1.39 7.49
C PRO A 184 10.76 1.07 6.13
N TYR A 185 10.37 -0.05 5.50
CA TYR A 185 10.86 -0.42 4.17
C TYR A 185 10.31 0.52 3.10
N ILE A 186 9.01 0.84 3.18
CA ILE A 186 8.35 1.82 2.31
C ILE A 186 9.05 3.19 2.39
N GLN A 187 9.34 3.66 3.61
CA GLN A 187 10.05 4.92 3.84
C GLN A 187 11.44 4.91 3.17
N THR A 188 12.21 3.85 3.40
CA THR A 188 13.56 3.70 2.84
C THR A 188 13.56 3.77 1.31
N GLN A 189 12.62 3.08 0.66
CA GLN A 189 12.50 3.09 -0.81
C GLN A 189 12.12 4.45 -1.37
N ALA A 190 11.22 5.16 -0.68
CA ALA A 190 10.67 6.43 -1.11
C ALA A 190 11.68 7.58 -0.96
N GLU A 191 12.55 7.50 0.05
CA GLU A 191 13.53 8.54 0.38
C GLU A 191 14.85 8.43 -0.41
N LEU A 192 15.03 7.38 -1.21
CA LEU A 192 16.31 7.03 -1.86
C LEU A 192 16.90 8.11 -2.76
N LYS A 193 16.07 8.99 -3.35
CA LYS A 193 16.51 10.10 -4.22
C LYS A 193 16.24 11.49 -3.62
N MET A 194 15.85 11.55 -2.35
CA MET A 194 15.54 12.81 -1.67
C MET A 194 16.78 13.51 -1.10
N SER A 195 16.70 14.83 -0.92
CA SER A 195 17.68 15.58 -0.14
C SER A 195 17.53 15.30 1.37
N GLU A 196 18.55 15.62 2.17
CA GLU A 196 18.49 15.42 3.63
C GLU A 196 17.34 16.19 4.28
N LEU A 197 17.07 17.41 3.82
CA LEU A 197 15.95 18.23 4.32
C LEU A 197 14.60 17.56 4.03
N GLN A 198 14.41 17.05 2.82
CA GLN A 198 13.19 16.34 2.42
C GLN A 198 13.00 15.07 3.27
N ARG A 199 14.06 14.29 3.49
CA ARG A 199 14.02 13.09 4.34
C ARG A 199 13.62 13.41 5.78
N LYS A 200 14.14 14.49 6.36
CA LYS A 200 13.74 14.92 7.71
C LYS A 200 12.25 15.24 7.78
N GLN A 201 11.71 15.91 6.75
CA GLN A 201 10.29 16.24 6.69
C GLN A 201 9.40 15.00 6.52
N THR A 202 9.74 14.10 5.59
CA THR A 202 8.97 12.86 5.37
C THR A 202 9.05 11.91 6.56
N SER A 203 10.19 11.84 7.23
CA SER A 203 10.37 11.01 8.43
C SER A 203 9.42 11.38 9.57
N LEU A 204 9.18 12.68 9.78
CA LEU A 204 8.17 13.13 10.75
C LEU A 204 6.76 12.67 10.40
N GLU A 205 6.40 12.68 9.11
CA GLU A 205 5.10 12.19 8.65
C GLU A 205 4.97 10.66 8.74
N PHE A 206 6.06 9.92 8.49
CA PHE A 206 6.11 8.48 8.73
C PHE A 206 5.95 8.13 10.21
N GLN A 207 6.63 8.86 11.11
CA GLN A 207 6.47 8.68 12.56
C GLN A 207 5.03 8.90 13.03
N LYS A 208 4.35 9.92 12.50
CA LYS A 208 2.94 10.17 12.80
C LYS A 208 2.05 9.00 12.40
N ILE A 209 2.19 8.49 11.16
CA ILE A 209 1.35 7.36 10.72
C ILE A 209 1.67 6.06 11.47
N ILE A 210 2.93 5.83 11.87
CA ILE A 210 3.27 4.69 12.74
C ILE A 210 2.53 4.79 14.08
N GLN A 211 2.49 5.98 14.68
CA GLN A 211 1.74 6.20 15.92
C GLN A 211 0.23 5.98 15.73
N GLU A 212 -0.35 6.48 14.63
CA GLU A 212 -1.76 6.26 14.31
C GLU A 212 -2.10 4.77 14.10
N LEU A 213 -1.22 4.01 13.45
CA LEU A 213 -1.37 2.56 13.29
C LEU A 213 -1.26 1.83 14.64
N GLN A 214 -0.34 2.24 15.51
CA GLN A 214 -0.19 1.67 16.84
C GLN A 214 -1.44 1.91 17.69
N LEU A 215 -1.99 3.13 17.68
CA LEU A 215 -3.23 3.46 18.38
C LEU A 215 -4.41 2.60 17.89
N HIS A 216 -4.50 2.36 16.58
CA HIS A 216 -5.52 1.46 16.03
C HIS A 216 -5.32 0.02 16.53
N LYS A 217 -4.09 -0.49 16.51
CA LYS A 217 -3.76 -1.83 17.04
C LYS A 217 -4.12 -1.97 18.52
N ASP A 218 -3.82 -0.96 19.32
CA ASP A 218 -4.16 -0.93 20.76
C ASP A 218 -5.68 -0.91 20.96
N GLY A 219 -6.40 -0.12 20.17
CA GLY A 219 -7.87 -0.10 20.19
C GLY A 219 -8.50 -1.46 19.88
N ILE A 220 -7.92 -2.22 18.94
CA ILE A 220 -8.33 -3.61 18.66
C ILE A 220 -8.07 -4.52 19.87
N ALA A 221 -6.90 -4.38 20.52
CA ALA A 221 -6.57 -5.17 21.70
C ALA A 221 -7.54 -4.91 22.86
N GLU A 222 -7.97 -3.67 23.07
CA GLU A 222 -9.01 -3.35 24.07
C GLU A 222 -10.36 -3.93 23.68
N LYS A 223 -10.78 -3.80 22.41
CA LYS A 223 -12.03 -4.39 21.92
C LYS A 223 -12.07 -5.92 22.11
N PHE A 224 -10.93 -6.59 21.93
CA PHE A 224 -10.80 -8.01 22.21
C PHE A 224 -11.08 -8.38 23.67
N LYS A 225 -10.66 -7.54 24.62
CA LYS A 225 -10.91 -7.77 26.05
C LYS A 225 -12.39 -7.60 26.38
N GLU A 226 -13.07 -6.67 25.73
CA GLU A 226 -14.51 -6.46 25.90
C GLU A 226 -15.34 -7.65 25.41
N LEU A 227 -15.01 -8.22 24.24
CA LEU A 227 -15.75 -9.36 23.67
C LEU A 227 -15.57 -10.68 24.45
N LYS A 228 -14.58 -10.78 25.32
CA LYS A 228 -14.31 -11.97 26.15
C LYS A 228 -14.98 -11.92 27.53
N LYS A 229 -15.63 -10.81 27.87
CA LYS A 229 -16.42 -10.64 29.10
C LYS A 229 -17.88 -10.96 28.82
#